data_AF-G8BRV9-F1
#
_entry.id   AF-G8BRV9-F1
#
_cell.length_a   1.000
_cell.length_b   1.000
_cell.length_c   1.000
_cell.angle_alpha   90.00
_cell.angle_beta   90.00
_cell.angle_gamma   90.00
#
_symmetry.space_group_name_H-M   'P 1'
#
loop_
_entity.id
_entity.type
_entity.pdbx_description
1 polymer ?
#
loop_
_entity_poly.entity_id
_entity_poly.type
_entity_poly.pdbx_seq_one_letter_code
_entity_poly.pdbx_strand_id
1 'polypeptide(L)'
;MAHASKTELLSLYKNLIKSAVRHDRRYKIIQEVNEINKEVTLLKYEKLKLAKSQQLLKDSNSTMALNLKAIEKKLVELKNANPSKNREFYFSPLEFRNLIRPHFEKQIRSSTGQDMINKRTLEHYKDIYLFLDNQREYDELFERYNMGEFNKMAQNVRVQKTAKRVGLEVPL
;
A
#
# COMPACT_ATOMS: atom_id res chain seq x y z
N MET A 1 1.36 33.73 29.08
CA MET A 1 0.90 32.91 27.93
C MET A 1 2.01 31.95 27.58
N ALA A 2 1.75 30.65 27.48
CA ALA A 2 2.80 29.65 27.24
C ALA A 2 3.29 29.71 25.78
N HIS A 3 4.58 29.94 25.60
CA HIS A 3 5.23 30.04 24.30
C HIS A 3 5.66 28.65 23.84
N ALA A 4 5.32 28.28 22.60
CA ALA A 4 5.79 27.03 22.03
C ALA A 4 7.28 27.15 21.71
N SER A 5 8.08 26.21 22.21
CA SER A 5 9.52 26.24 22.01
C SER A 5 9.91 25.76 20.61
N LYS A 6 11.06 26.20 20.10
CA LYS A 6 11.61 25.72 18.80
C LYS A 6 11.73 24.19 18.74
N THR A 7 11.95 23.55 19.89
CA THR A 7 12.01 22.10 20.03
C THR A 7 10.64 21.43 19.84
N GLU A 8 9.55 22.06 20.26
CA GLU A 8 8.17 21.60 20.00
C GLU A 8 7.80 21.68 18.53
N LEU A 9 8.19 22.75 17.84
CA LEU A 9 8.00 22.88 16.40
C LEU A 9 8.70 21.76 15.62
N LEU A 10 9.95 21.45 16.00
CA LEU A 10 10.72 20.38 15.39
C LEU A 10 10.15 18.98 15.70
N SER A 11 9.64 18.76 16.92
CA SER A 11 9.01 17.49 17.27
C SER A 11 7.69 17.31 16.51
N LEU A 12 6.89 18.36 16.38
CA LEU A 12 5.64 18.36 15.62
C LEU A 12 5.88 18.05 14.15
N TYR A 13 6.86 18.71 13.52
CA TYR A 13 7.26 18.43 12.14
C TYR A 13 7.68 16.97 11.94
N LYS A 14 8.51 16.44 12.85
CA LYS A 14 8.94 15.04 12.81
C LYS A 14 7.77 14.07 12.96
N ASN A 15 6.83 14.37 13.85
CA ASN A 15 5.65 13.53 14.06
C ASN A 15 4.73 13.56 12.84
N LEU A 16 4.47 14.73 12.27
CA LEU A 16 3.67 14.89 11.06
C LEU A 16 4.24 14.08 9.89
N ILE A 17 5.55 14.15 9.65
CA ILE A 17 6.20 13.32 8.62
C ILE A 17 6.07 11.84 8.94
N LYS A 18 6.31 11.43 10.18
CA LYS A 18 6.22 10.01 10.57
C LYS A 18 4.80 9.46 10.38
N SER A 19 3.78 10.19 10.83
CA SER A 19 2.38 9.76 10.71
C SER A 19 1.96 9.73 9.24
N ALA A 20 2.36 10.71 8.43
CA ALA A 20 2.12 10.71 6.98
C ALA A 20 2.77 9.50 6.27
N VAL A 21 4.05 9.23 6.54
CA VAL A 21 4.76 8.06 5.97
C VAL A 21 4.10 6.76 6.38
N ARG A 22 3.73 6.61 7.66
CA ARG A 22 3.08 5.39 8.16
C ARG A 22 1.72 5.15 7.52
N HIS A 23 0.93 6.19 7.38
CA HIS A 23 -0.37 6.14 6.71
C HIS A 23 -0.22 5.75 5.23
N ASP A 24 0.62 6.47 4.49
CA ASP A 24 0.84 6.27 3.06
C ASP A 24 1.47 4.90 2.72
N ARG A 25 2.39 4.42 3.56
CA ARG A 25 3.05 3.11 3.39
C ARG A 25 2.05 1.96 3.20
N ARG A 26 0.94 1.98 3.94
CA ARG A 26 -0.07 0.92 3.85
C ARG A 26 -0.72 0.89 2.47
N TYR A 27 -1.13 2.05 1.96
CA TYR A 27 -1.73 2.16 0.63
C TYR A 27 -0.75 1.74 -0.47
N LYS A 28 0.53 2.15 -0.36
CA LYS A 28 1.59 1.74 -1.30
C LYS A 28 1.80 0.23 -1.32
N ILE A 29 1.82 -0.43 -0.16
CA ILE A 29 1.90 -1.89 -0.06
C ILE A 29 0.70 -2.55 -0.75
N ILE A 30 -0.52 -2.08 -0.47
CA ILE A 30 -1.74 -2.62 -1.08
C ILE A 30 -1.71 -2.45 -2.60
N GLN A 31 -1.30 -1.28 -3.08
CA GLN A 31 -1.17 -1.00 -4.50
C GLN A 31 -0.15 -1.93 -5.17
N GLU A 32 1.04 -2.09 -4.58
CA GLU A 32 2.08 -2.98 -5.12
C GLU A 32 1.64 -4.45 -5.12
N VAL A 33 0.95 -4.91 -4.08
CA VAL A 33 0.34 -6.25 -4.04
C VAL A 33 -0.67 -6.43 -5.19
N ASN A 34 -1.51 -5.42 -5.44
CA ASN A 34 -2.49 -5.47 -6.52
C ASN A 34 -1.84 -5.48 -7.91
N GLU A 35 -0.80 -4.68 -8.12
CA GLU A 35 -0.03 -4.69 -9.38
C GLU A 35 0.68 -6.04 -9.61
N ILE A 36 1.32 -6.61 -8.58
CA ILE A 36 1.91 -7.96 -8.66
C ILE A 36 0.84 -9.01 -9.02
N ASN A 37 -0.34 -8.94 -8.41
CA ASN A 37 -1.42 -9.88 -8.71
C ASN A 37 -1.94 -9.75 -10.15
N LYS A 38 -2.03 -8.53 -10.68
CA LYS A 38 -2.36 -8.27 -12.09
C LYS A 38 -1.30 -8.88 -12.99
N GLU A 39 -0.02 -8.61 -12.73
CA GLU A 39 1.09 -9.12 -13.54
C GLU A 39 1.15 -10.65 -13.51
N VAL A 40 1.00 -11.28 -12.34
CA VAL A 40 0.91 -12.74 -12.20
C VAL A 40 -0.25 -13.31 -13.02
N THR A 41 -1.39 -12.62 -13.06
CA THR A 41 -2.56 -13.06 -13.83
C THR A 41 -2.30 -12.99 -15.34
N LEU A 42 -1.69 -11.89 -15.81
CA LEU A 42 -1.27 -11.73 -17.20
C LEU A 42 -0.25 -12.79 -17.62
N LEU A 43 0.81 -13.00 -16.82
CA LEU A 43 1.83 -14.02 -17.09
C LEU A 43 1.26 -15.45 -17.09
N LYS A 44 0.30 -15.76 -16.21
CA LYS A 44 -0.42 -17.05 -16.26
C LYS A 44 -1.21 -17.22 -17.54
N TYR A 45 -1.89 -16.16 -17.99
CA TYR A 45 -2.64 -16.18 -19.24
C TYR A 45 -1.71 -16.35 -20.45
N GLU A 46 -0.59 -15.62 -20.49
CA GLU A 46 0.44 -15.77 -21.53
C GLU A 46 1.03 -17.17 -21.55
N LYS A 47 1.35 -17.74 -20.37
CA LYS A 47 1.80 -19.13 -20.25
C LYS A 47 0.80 -20.10 -20.84
N LEU A 48 -0.50 -19.95 -20.54
CA LEU A 48 -1.55 -20.81 -21.08
C LEU A 48 -1.68 -20.67 -22.60
N LYS A 49 -1.60 -19.44 -23.13
CA LYS A 49 -1.63 -19.17 -24.57
C LYS A 49 -0.45 -19.84 -25.28
N LEU A 50 0.76 -19.71 -24.74
CA LEU A 50 1.97 -20.30 -25.28
C LEU A 50 1.94 -21.84 -25.22
N ALA A 51 1.46 -22.42 -24.12
CA ALA A 51 1.31 -23.86 -23.99
C ALA A 51 0.31 -24.43 -25.04
N LYS A 52 -0.81 -23.73 -25.27
CA LYS A 52 -1.78 -24.10 -26.32
C LYS A 52 -1.16 -23.99 -27.71
N SER A 53 -0.41 -22.94 -28.02
CA SER A 53 0.26 -22.82 -29.33
C SER A 53 1.33 -23.89 -29.54
N GLN A 54 2.04 -24.30 -28.49
CA GLN A 54 3.04 -25.37 -28.57
C GLN A 54 2.39 -26.73 -28.86
N GLN A 55 1.23 -27.03 -28.25
CA GLN A 55 0.47 -28.26 -28.54
C GLN A 55 -0.03 -28.32 -29.98
N LEU A 56 -0.41 -27.18 -30.56
CA LEU A 56 -0.87 -27.09 -31.95
C LEU A 56 0.25 -27.24 -32.96
N LEU A 57 1.43 -26.71 -32.67
CA LEU A 57 2.54 -26.66 -33.63
C LEU A 57 3.41 -27.93 -33.64
N LYS A 58 3.29 -28.83 -32.66
CA LYS A 58 4.07 -30.10 -32.50
C LYS A 58 5.61 -29.99 -32.57
N ASP A 59 6.16 -28.83 -32.91
CA ASP A 59 7.58 -28.54 -32.95
C ASP A 59 8.00 -27.75 -31.71
N SER A 60 9.02 -28.25 -31.01
CA SER A 60 9.68 -27.54 -29.93
C SER A 60 10.59 -26.45 -30.49
N ASN A 61 10.00 -25.33 -30.95
CA ASN A 61 10.79 -24.16 -31.26
C ASN A 61 11.53 -23.70 -30.00
N SER A 62 12.86 -23.67 -30.05
CA SER A 62 13.72 -23.38 -28.88
C SER A 62 13.39 -22.01 -28.24
N THR A 63 12.92 -21.07 -29.05
CA THR A 63 12.46 -19.73 -28.64
C THR A 63 11.22 -19.78 -27.75
N MET A 64 10.22 -20.64 -28.03
CA MET A 64 9.03 -20.77 -27.18
C MET A 64 9.37 -21.41 -25.84
N ALA A 65 10.29 -22.38 -25.81
CA ALA A 65 10.77 -23.00 -24.58
C ALA A 65 11.55 -22.01 -23.69
N LEU A 66 12.36 -21.13 -24.30
CA LEU A 66 13.06 -20.05 -23.60
C LEU A 66 12.08 -19.03 -23.01
N ASN A 67 11.03 -18.65 -23.75
CA ASN A 67 10.00 -17.73 -23.27
C ASN A 67 9.20 -18.32 -22.10
N LEU A 68 8.85 -19.61 -22.14
CA LEU A 68 8.19 -20.29 -21.03
C LEU A 68 9.05 -20.30 -19.76
N LYS A 69 10.35 -20.61 -19.89
CA LYS A 69 11.29 -20.55 -18.76
C LYS A 69 11.42 -19.12 -18.20
N ALA A 70 11.47 -18.11 -19.05
CA ALA A 70 11.52 -16.71 -18.63
C ALA A 70 10.26 -16.29 -17.87
N ILE A 71 9.08 -16.70 -18.34
CA ILE A 71 7.80 -16.47 -17.66
C ILE A 71 7.75 -17.19 -16.31
N GLU A 72 8.22 -18.44 -16.24
CA GLU A 72 8.30 -19.19 -14.98
C GLU A 72 9.24 -18.53 -13.97
N LYS A 73 10.40 -18.07 -14.42
CA LYS A 73 11.35 -17.33 -13.58
C LYS A 73 10.70 -16.06 -13.00
N LYS A 74 10.06 -15.24 -13.84
CA LYS A 74 9.34 -14.04 -13.41
C LYS A 74 8.19 -14.36 -12.45
N LEU A 75 7.43 -15.42 -12.70
CA LEU A 75 6.37 -15.86 -11.79
C LEU A 75 6.90 -16.26 -10.41
N VAL A 76 8.08 -16.90 -10.35
CA VAL A 76 8.74 -17.23 -9.07
C VAL A 76 9.23 -15.97 -8.37
N GLU A 77 9.86 -15.04 -9.10
CA GLU A 77 10.31 -13.75 -8.58
C GLU A 77 9.14 -12.94 -7.99
N LEU A 78 8.04 -12.79 -8.74
CA LEU A 78 6.85 -12.06 -8.30
C LEU A 78 6.13 -12.71 -7.12
N LYS A 79 6.13 -14.05 -7.04
CA LYS A 79 5.58 -14.77 -5.88
C LYS A 79 6.43 -14.61 -4.62
N ASN A 80 7.74 -14.47 -4.79
CA ASN A 80 8.69 -14.30 -3.69
C ASN A 80 8.85 -12.83 -3.30
N ALA A 81 8.39 -11.90 -4.13
CA ALA A 81 8.39 -10.48 -3.83
C ALA A 81 7.57 -10.22 -2.56
N ASN A 82 8.14 -9.42 -1.65
CA ASN A 82 7.48 -9.02 -0.42
C ASN A 82 7.36 -7.49 -0.39
N PRO A 83 6.24 -6.93 -0.88
CA PRO A 83 5.97 -5.48 -0.88
C PRO A 83 6.15 -4.81 0.48
N SER A 84 5.89 -5.53 1.58
CA SER A 84 6.01 -4.98 2.93
C SER A 84 7.44 -4.60 3.32
N LYS A 85 8.44 -5.18 2.65
CA LYS A 85 9.88 -4.93 2.88
C LYS A 85 10.48 -3.87 1.95
N ASN A 86 9.70 -3.30 1.03
CA ASN A 86 10.21 -2.27 0.12
C ASN A 86 10.64 -1.03 0.93
N ARG A 87 11.92 -0.65 0.80
CA ARG A 87 12.53 0.47 1.52
C ARG A 87 11.99 1.82 1.05
N GLU A 88 11.53 1.91 -0.19
CA GLU A 88 11.02 3.15 -0.78
C GLU A 88 9.78 3.67 -0.04
N PHE A 89 9.01 2.77 0.59
CA PHE A 89 7.80 3.11 1.32
C PHE A 89 8.06 3.75 2.70
N TYR A 90 9.31 3.79 3.15
CA TYR A 90 9.69 4.47 4.40
C TYR A 90 10.03 5.95 4.19
N PHE A 91 9.98 6.44 2.95
CA PHE A 91 10.27 7.82 2.64
C PHE A 91 8.97 8.62 2.40
N SER A 92 8.96 9.84 2.92
CA SER A 92 7.88 10.79 2.63
C SER A 92 7.90 11.18 1.15
N PRO A 93 6.73 11.31 0.51
CA PRO A 93 6.62 11.94 -0.80
C PRO A 93 7.32 13.30 -0.79
N LEU A 94 8.04 13.59 -1.87
CA LEU A 94 8.82 14.81 -2.00
C LEU A 94 7.91 16.04 -2.03
N GLU A 95 6.73 15.90 -2.63
CA GLU A 95 5.68 16.92 -2.72
C GLU A 95 5.20 17.33 -1.33
N PHE A 96 4.89 16.35 -0.47
CA PHE A 96 4.44 16.59 0.90
C PHE A 96 5.52 17.32 1.72
N ARG A 97 6.77 16.89 1.58
CA ARG A 97 7.89 17.52 2.27
C ARG A 97 8.10 18.96 1.80
N ASN A 98 8.03 19.20 0.49
CA ASN A 98 8.20 20.52 -0.11
C ASN A 98 7.06 21.46 0.24
N LEU A 99 5.85 20.95 0.45
CA LEU A 99 4.71 21.74 0.89
C LEU A 99 4.88 22.22 2.34
N ILE A 100 5.24 21.31 3.25
CA ILE A 100 5.19 21.60 4.69
C ILE A 100 6.46 22.27 5.20
N ARG A 101 7.63 21.87 4.68
CA ARG A 101 8.93 22.34 5.15
C ARG A 101 9.05 23.88 5.15
N PRO A 102 8.65 24.62 4.10
CA PRO A 102 8.75 26.09 4.09
C PRO A 102 7.92 26.75 5.19
N HIS A 103 6.75 26.19 5.54
CA HIS A 103 5.92 26.74 6.61
C HIS A 103 6.60 26.61 7.98
N PHE A 104 7.20 25.46 8.27
CA PHE A 104 7.95 25.25 9.51
C PHE A 104 9.24 26.07 9.54
N GLU A 105 9.98 26.15 8.42
CA GLU A 105 11.19 26.98 8.33
C GLU A 105 10.88 28.47 8.53
N LYS A 106 9.77 28.97 7.96
CA LYS A 106 9.31 30.35 8.18
C LYS A 106 9.02 30.62 9.65
N GLN A 107 8.30 29.73 10.33
CA GLN A 107 7.97 29.87 11.75
C GLN A 107 9.19 29.79 12.66
N ILE A 108 10.17 28.94 12.33
CA ILE A 108 11.43 28.85 13.07
C ILE A 108 12.25 30.13 12.90
N ARG A 109 12.31 30.70 11.68
CA ARG A 109 13.07 31.94 11.42
C ARG A 109 12.40 33.18 12.01
N SER A 110 11.06 33.26 11.98
CA SER A 110 10.30 34.38 12.55
C SER A 110 10.30 34.39 14.08
N SER A 111 10.56 33.25 14.73
CA SER A 111 10.64 33.15 16.19
C SER A 111 11.78 33.95 16.85
N THR A 112 12.62 34.63 16.07
CA THR A 112 13.80 35.38 16.54
C THR A 112 13.51 36.84 16.92
N GLY A 113 12.31 37.37 16.63
CA GLY A 113 11.92 38.71 17.06
C GLY A 113 10.41 38.86 17.08
N GLN A 114 9.84 39.16 18.26
CA GLN A 114 8.45 39.54 18.64
C GLN A 114 7.22 38.91 17.93
N ASP A 115 7.36 38.16 16.84
CA ASP A 115 6.31 37.50 16.10
C ASP A 115 6.02 36.16 16.76
N MET A 116 4.92 36.15 17.51
CA MET A 116 4.41 34.98 18.21
C MET A 116 4.30 33.79 17.26
N ILE A 117 4.90 32.66 17.64
CA ILE A 117 4.61 31.38 16.97
C ILE A 117 3.10 31.17 17.04
N ASN A 118 2.46 31.13 15.88
CA ASN A 118 1.00 31.07 15.78
C ASN A 118 0.48 29.75 16.38
N LYS A 119 0.07 29.80 17.64
CA LYS A 119 -0.39 28.63 18.42
C LYS A 119 -1.52 27.89 17.71
N ARG A 120 -2.42 28.62 17.05
CA ARG A 120 -3.50 28.03 16.26
C ARG A 120 -2.99 27.18 15.10
N THR A 121 -1.93 27.63 14.43
CA THR A 121 -1.29 26.84 13.36
C THR A 121 -0.62 25.58 13.90
N LEU A 122 0.00 25.65 15.09
CA LEU A 122 0.57 24.47 15.75
C LEU A 122 -0.51 23.46 16.12
N GLU A 123 -1.63 23.93 16.67
CA GLU A 123 -2.79 23.11 17.00
C GLU A 123 -3.34 22.45 15.73
N HIS A 124 -3.47 23.16 14.61
CA HIS A 124 -3.87 22.56 13.34
C HIS A 124 -2.92 21.47 12.84
N TYR A 125 -1.60 21.66 12.88
CA TYR A 125 -0.66 20.60 12.52
C TYR A 125 -0.72 19.41 13.48
N LYS A 126 -1.05 19.66 14.75
CA LYS A 126 -1.27 18.61 15.74
C LYS A 126 -2.51 17.79 15.39
N ASP A 127 -3.61 18.47 15.08
CA ASP A 127 -4.86 17.83 14.67
C ASP A 127 -4.65 16.98 13.41
N ILE A 128 -3.86 17.47 12.44
CA ILE A 128 -3.56 16.73 11.21
C ILE A 128 -2.81 15.43 11.50
N TYR A 129 -1.72 15.44 12.28
CA TYR A 129 -0.99 14.19 12.53
C TYR A 129 -1.81 13.21 13.38
N LEU A 130 -2.60 13.72 14.34
CA LEU A 130 -3.51 12.90 15.13
C LEU A 130 -4.59 12.27 14.25
N PHE A 131 -5.16 13.03 13.33
CA PHE A 131 -6.11 12.52 12.34
C PHE A 131 -5.50 11.39 11.51
N LEU A 132 -4.27 11.56 11.01
CA LEU A 132 -3.59 10.51 10.23
C LEU A 132 -3.34 9.23 11.03
N ASP A 133 -2.94 9.36 12.31
CA ASP A 133 -2.74 8.20 13.18
C ASP A 133 -4.08 7.50 13.49
N ASN A 134 -5.14 8.26 13.75
CA ASN A 134 -6.49 7.75 14.00
C ASN A 134 -7.11 7.09 12.76
N GLN A 135 -6.92 7.67 11.57
CA GLN A 135 -7.41 7.10 10.32
C GLN A 135 -6.78 5.74 10.07
N ARG A 136 -5.47 5.61 10.32
CA ARG A 136 -4.78 4.32 10.21
C ARG A 136 -5.37 3.30 11.19
N GLU A 137 -5.58 3.68 12.45
CA GLU A 137 -6.18 2.78 13.45
C GLU A 137 -7.60 2.36 13.05
N TYR A 138 -8.41 3.31 12.59
CA TYR A 138 -9.73 3.04 12.04
C TYR A 138 -9.65 2.03 10.90
N ASP A 139 -8.75 2.22 9.93
CA ASP A 139 -8.59 1.29 8.81
C ASP A 139 -8.14 -0.10 9.28
N GLU A 140 -7.30 -0.21 10.31
CA GLU A 140 -6.90 -1.50 10.90
C GLU A 140 -8.08 -2.20 11.58
N LEU A 141 -8.89 -1.45 12.34
CA LEU A 141 -10.10 -1.98 12.98
C LEU A 141 -11.14 -2.38 11.94
N PHE A 142 -11.37 -1.51 10.95
CA PHE A 142 -12.27 -1.77 9.83
C PHE A 142 -11.88 -3.06 9.12
N GLU A 143 -10.60 -3.27 8.82
CA GLU A 143 -10.14 -4.55 8.26
C GLU A 143 -10.40 -5.72 9.21
N ARG A 144 -10.11 -5.63 10.51
CA ARG A 144 -10.34 -6.74 11.45
C ARG A 144 -11.80 -7.14 11.57
N TYR A 145 -12.71 -6.16 11.62
CA TYR A 145 -14.13 -6.41 11.80
C TYR A 145 -14.84 -6.74 10.48
N ASN A 146 -14.42 -6.12 9.37
CA ASN A 146 -15.00 -6.34 8.04
C ASN A 146 -14.21 -7.36 7.19
N MET A 147 -13.18 -7.99 7.75
CA MET A 147 -12.47 -9.14 7.16
C MET A 147 -13.43 -10.29 6.80
N GLY A 148 -14.62 -10.33 7.39
CA GLY A 148 -15.70 -11.21 6.99
C GLY A 148 -16.37 -10.86 5.65
N GLU A 149 -16.50 -9.59 5.26
CA GLU A 149 -17.27 -9.20 4.06
C GLU A 149 -16.45 -9.17 2.78
N PHE A 150 -15.19 -8.73 2.84
CA PHE A 150 -14.29 -8.78 1.68
C PHE A 150 -13.74 -10.20 1.41
N ASN A 151 -13.72 -11.10 2.41
CA ASN A 151 -13.49 -12.54 2.22
C ASN A 151 -14.77 -13.39 2.15
N LYS A 152 -15.98 -12.83 2.24
CA LYS A 152 -17.24 -13.58 2.04
C LYS A 152 -17.35 -14.10 0.60
N MET A 153 -16.66 -13.48 -0.35
CA MET A 153 -16.49 -14.03 -1.70
C MET A 153 -15.60 -15.29 -1.71
N ALA A 154 -14.81 -15.56 -0.67
CA ALA A 154 -14.05 -16.79 -0.55
C ALA A 154 -14.83 -17.91 0.15
N GLN A 155 -15.69 -17.62 1.13
CA GLN A 155 -16.40 -18.69 1.86
C GLN A 155 -17.68 -19.15 1.16
N ASN A 156 -18.58 -18.26 0.76
CA ASN A 156 -19.81 -18.65 0.06
C ASN A 156 -19.49 -19.30 -1.30
N VAL A 157 -18.50 -18.79 -2.03
CA VAL A 157 -18.06 -19.40 -3.29
C VAL A 157 -17.35 -20.73 -3.06
N ARG A 158 -16.58 -20.91 -1.97
CA ARG A 158 -16.00 -22.22 -1.62
C ARG A 158 -17.08 -23.21 -1.20
N VAL A 159 -18.06 -22.79 -0.40
CA VAL A 159 -19.20 -23.63 0.01
C VAL A 159 -20.00 -24.03 -1.22
N GLN A 160 -20.31 -23.11 -2.14
CA GLN A 160 -20.96 -23.43 -3.42
C GLN A 160 -20.13 -24.38 -4.29
N LYS A 161 -18.82 -24.16 -4.42
CA LYS A 161 -17.93 -25.04 -5.21
C LYS A 161 -17.83 -26.44 -4.61
N THR A 162 -17.75 -26.53 -3.29
CA THR A 162 -17.71 -27.80 -2.57
C THR A 162 -19.07 -28.50 -2.66
N ALA A 163 -20.18 -27.79 -2.45
CA ALA A 163 -21.53 -28.33 -2.55
C ALA A 163 -21.83 -28.84 -3.96
N LYS A 164 -21.52 -28.06 -5.02
CA LYS A 164 -21.60 -28.53 -6.41
C LYS A 164 -20.73 -29.75 -6.69
N ARG A 165 -19.57 -29.87 -6.05
CA ARG A 165 -18.70 -31.05 -6.18
C ARG A 165 -19.29 -32.31 -5.55
N VAL A 166 -20.14 -32.17 -4.53
CA VAL A 166 -20.83 -33.29 -3.86
C VAL A 166 -22.31 -33.42 -4.24
N GLY A 167 -22.78 -32.69 -5.26
CA GLY A 167 -24.17 -32.75 -5.74
C GLY A 167 -25.20 -32.07 -4.84
N LEU A 168 -24.77 -31.19 -3.93
CA LEU A 168 -25.65 -30.39 -3.07
C LEU A 168 -25.83 -28.99 -3.64
N GLU A 169 -27.08 -28.51 -3.64
CA GLU A 169 -27.41 -27.10 -3.89
C GLU A 169 -27.55 -26.36 -2.55
N VAL A 170 -26.89 -25.20 -2.44
CA VAL A 170 -26.96 -24.35 -1.26
C VAL A 170 -27.80 -23.12 -1.62
N PRO A 171 -28.95 -22.90 -0.95
CA PRO A 171 -29.76 -21.70 -1.17
C PRO A 171 -29.04 -20.46 -0.62
N LEU A 172 -29.33 -19.31 -1.24
CA LEU A 172 -28.74 -18.00 -0.94
C LEU A 172 -29.07 -17.51 0.48
#